data_AF-A0A3D3RT66-F1
#
_entry.id   AF-A0A3D3RT66-F1
#
_cell.length_a   1.000
_cell.length_b   1.000
_cell.length_c   1.000
_cell.angle_alpha   90.00
_cell.angle_beta   90.00
_cell.angle_gamma   90.00
#
_symmetry.space_group_name_H-M   'P 1'
#
loop_
_entity.id
_entity.type
_entity.pdbx_description
1 polymer ?
#
loop_
_entity_poly.entity_id
_entity_poly.type
_entity_poly.pdbx_seq_one_letter_code
_entity_poly.pdbx_strand_id
1 'polypeptide(L)'
;MKNTLDLNLMEEFSNLEYFVVKAPVNSPEFWKEWQEKYSRALISRIAVKKLLKTRRLTYEEIKRYKALLEVYEDLVLYLESLKKLALNLRGVFEVNESPEFDDEDIDFDF
;
A
#
# COMPACT_ATOMS: atom_id res chain seq x y z
N MET A 1 -10.16 -24.62 21.06
CA MET A 1 -10.59 -23.50 20.20
C MET A 1 -9.70 -22.26 20.32
N LYS A 2 -9.08 -21.93 21.47
CA LYS A 2 -8.07 -20.84 21.55
C LYS A 2 -6.89 -21.03 20.58
N ASN A 3 -6.34 -22.24 20.48
CA ASN A 3 -5.18 -22.56 19.63
C ASN A 3 -5.36 -22.29 18.13
N THR A 4 -6.55 -22.39 17.55
CA THR A 4 -6.72 -22.26 16.08
C THR A 4 -6.67 -20.80 15.64
N LEU A 5 -7.24 -19.89 16.44
CA LEU A 5 -7.18 -18.46 16.16
C LEU A 5 -5.76 -17.93 16.32
N ASP A 6 -5.05 -18.39 17.35
CA ASP A 6 -3.65 -18.03 17.58
C ASP A 6 -2.76 -18.50 16.41
N LEU A 7 -2.99 -19.70 15.89
CA LEU A 7 -2.27 -20.20 14.70
C LEU A 7 -2.56 -19.38 13.44
N ASN A 8 -3.83 -19.05 13.18
CA ASN A 8 -4.19 -18.23 12.03
C ASN A 8 -3.56 -16.83 12.14
N LEU A 9 -3.51 -16.26 13.34
CA LEU A 9 -2.87 -14.97 13.57
C LEU A 9 -1.35 -15.04 13.32
N MET A 10 -0.69 -16.12 13.74
CA MET A 10 0.73 -16.34 13.43
C MET A 10 0.99 -16.48 11.93
N GLU A 11 0.10 -17.14 11.19
CA GLU A 11 0.18 -17.23 9.74
C GLU A 11 0.03 -15.86 9.08
N GLU A 12 -0.94 -15.06 9.51
CA GLU A 12 -1.12 -13.69 9.01
C GLU A 12 0.10 -12.80 9.32
N PHE A 13 0.69 -12.91 10.51
CA PHE A 13 1.94 -12.20 10.81
C PHE A 13 3.08 -12.62 9.87
N SER A 14 3.21 -13.92 9.61
CA SER A 14 4.24 -14.44 8.70
C SER A 14 4.02 -13.93 7.27
N ASN A 15 2.76 -13.83 6.82
CA ASN A 15 2.41 -13.25 5.53
C ASN A 15 2.78 -11.76 5.44
N LEU A 16 2.54 -11.00 6.51
CA LEU A 16 2.85 -9.57 6.57
C LEU A 16 4.35 -9.29 6.70
N GLU A 17 5.14 -10.21 7.27
CA GLU A 17 6.58 -10.05 7.46
C GLU A 17 7.31 -9.78 6.14
N TYR A 18 6.81 -10.31 5.02
CA TYR A 18 7.35 -10.02 3.69
C TYR A 18 7.44 -8.50 3.41
N PHE A 19 6.47 -7.71 3.86
CA PHE A 19 6.40 -6.27 3.60
C PHE A 19 7.25 -5.42 4.56
N VAL A 20 7.82 -6.01 5.61
CA VAL A 20 8.71 -5.29 6.54
C VAL A 20 10.06 -5.05 5.88
N VAL A 21 10.42 -3.81 5.54
CA VAL A 21 11.76 -3.48 5.02
C VAL A 21 12.79 -3.68 6.13
N LYS A 22 13.74 -4.61 5.93
CA LYS A 22 14.75 -4.97 6.94
C LYS A 22 16.07 -4.22 6.73
N ALA A 23 16.34 -3.74 5.51
CA ALA A 23 17.54 -2.98 5.20
C ALA A 23 17.58 -1.65 5.98
N PRO A 24 18.75 -1.25 6.50
CA PRO A 24 18.92 0.02 7.19
C PRO A 24 18.60 1.22 6.28
N VAL A 25 17.88 2.21 6.79
CA VAL A 25 17.40 3.38 6.02
C VAL A 25 18.52 4.20 5.34
N ASN A 26 19.72 4.17 5.92
CA ASN A 26 20.91 4.83 5.37
C ASN A 26 21.65 4.01 4.30
N SER A 27 21.22 2.79 4.01
CA SER A 27 21.87 1.92 3.03
C SER A 27 21.28 2.07 1.62
N PRO A 28 22.06 1.79 0.55
CA PRO A 28 21.53 1.73 -0.81
C PRO A 28 20.46 0.64 -0.99
N GLU A 29 20.59 -0.47 -0.28
CA GLU A 29 19.71 -1.64 -0.36
C GLU A 29 18.30 -1.32 0.15
N PHE A 30 18.16 -0.35 1.05
CA PHE A 30 16.86 0.12 1.53
C PHE A 30 15.91 0.47 0.39
N TRP A 31 16.34 1.26 -0.59
CA TRP A 31 15.46 1.70 -1.67
C TRP A 31 15.06 0.55 -2.58
N LYS A 32 15.98 -0.39 -2.81
CA LYS A 32 15.71 -1.58 -3.60
C LYS A 32 14.65 -2.45 -2.92
N GLU A 33 14.84 -2.74 -1.63
CA GLU A 33 13.91 -3.56 -0.86
C GLU A 33 12.55 -2.87 -0.68
N TRP A 34 12.56 -1.57 -0.36
CA TRP A 34 11.36 -0.75 -0.26
C TRP A 34 10.58 -0.74 -1.58
N GLN A 35 11.26 -0.50 -2.71
CA GLN A 35 10.62 -0.44 -4.02
C GLN A 35 9.98 -1.78 -4.40
N GLU A 36 10.65 -2.91 -4.14
CA GLU A 36 10.11 -4.24 -4.39
C GLU A 36 8.79 -4.45 -3.63
N LYS A 37 8.82 -4.18 -2.32
CA LYS A 37 7.68 -4.41 -1.42
C LYS A 37 6.54 -3.45 -1.73
N TYR A 38 6.86 -2.18 -1.99
CA TYR A 38 5.89 -1.16 -2.36
C TYR A 38 5.20 -1.51 -3.68
N SER A 39 5.98 -1.88 -4.70
CA SER A 39 5.44 -2.29 -6.00
C SER A 39 4.53 -3.51 -5.85
N ARG A 40 4.93 -4.50 -5.05
CA ARG A 40 4.10 -5.67 -4.78
C ARG A 40 2.77 -5.29 -4.13
N ALA A 41 2.80 -4.48 -3.07
CA ALA A 41 1.58 -4.04 -2.37
C ALA A 41 0.67 -3.21 -3.27
N LEU A 42 1.24 -2.23 -3.99
CA LEU A 42 0.51 -1.33 -4.88
C LEU A 42 -0.15 -2.09 -6.04
N ILE A 43 0.57 -2.98 -6.71
CA ILE A 43 0.03 -3.76 -7.83
C ILE A 43 -1.04 -4.74 -7.33
N SER A 44 -0.83 -5.38 -6.19
CA SER A 44 -1.86 -6.22 -5.56
C SER A 44 -3.13 -5.43 -5.23
N ARG A 45 -3.00 -4.24 -4.65
CA ARG A 45 -4.13 -3.32 -4.40
C ARG A 45 -4.91 -3.05 -5.69
N ILE A 46 -4.22 -2.69 -6.76
CA ILE A 46 -4.82 -2.40 -8.07
C ILE A 46 -5.53 -3.64 -8.64
N ALA A 47 -4.90 -4.81 -8.55
CA ALA A 47 -5.47 -6.07 -9.02
C ALA A 47 -6.76 -6.41 -8.27
N VAL A 48 -6.79 -6.27 -6.95
CA VAL A 48 -7.99 -6.50 -6.13
C VAL A 48 -9.09 -5.50 -6.47
N LYS A 49 -8.77 -4.20 -6.61
CA LYS A 49 -9.74 -3.18 -7.07
C LYS A 49 -10.34 -3.55 -8.42
N LYS A 50 -9.52 -4.05 -9.35
CA LYS A 50 -9.98 -4.48 -10.68
C LYS A 50 -10.89 -5.70 -10.60
N LEU A 51 -10.55 -6.71 -9.77
CA LEU A 51 -11.39 -7.89 -9.57
C LEU A 51 -12.78 -7.51 -9.05
N LEU A 52 -12.83 -6.68 -8.01
CA LEU A 52 -14.08 -6.20 -7.41
C LEU A 52 -14.97 -5.44 -8.40
N LYS A 53 -14.40 -4.73 -9.38
CA LYS A 53 -15.14 -3.95 -10.38
C LYS A 53 -15.59 -4.76 -11.60
N THR A 54 -14.80 -5.75 -12.01
CA THR A 54 -14.93 -6.37 -13.35
C THR A 54 -15.46 -7.80 -13.35
N ARG A 55 -15.43 -8.48 -12.21
CA ARG A 55 -15.87 -9.87 -12.10
C ARG A 55 -17.22 -9.96 -11.41
N ARG A 56 -18.04 -10.92 -11.86
CA ARG A 56 -19.22 -11.34 -11.11
C ARG A 56 -18.76 -12.24 -9.98
N LEU A 57 -18.81 -11.70 -8.76
CA LEU A 57 -18.35 -12.36 -7.54
C LEU A 57 -19.57 -12.68 -6.67
N THR A 58 -19.48 -13.77 -5.91
CA THR A 58 -20.41 -14.06 -4.83
C THR A 58 -20.22 -13.08 -3.67
N TYR A 59 -21.22 -13.01 -2.78
CA TYR A 59 -21.16 -12.13 -1.60
C TYR A 59 -19.92 -12.42 -0.72
N GLU A 60 -19.62 -13.69 -0.47
CA GLU A 60 -18.46 -14.10 0.33
C GLU A 60 -17.14 -13.72 -0.34
N GLU A 61 -17.03 -13.86 -1.67
CA GLU A 61 -15.85 -13.42 -2.39
C GLU A 61 -15.68 -11.90 -2.32
N ILE A 62 -16.76 -11.13 -2.45
CA ILE A 62 -16.73 -9.67 -2.31
C ILE A 62 -16.23 -9.29 -0.92
N LYS A 63 -16.79 -9.90 0.13
CA LYS A 63 -16.38 -9.65 1.52
C LYS A 63 -14.89 -9.93 1.71
N ARG A 64 -14.41 -11.08 1.22
CA ARG A 64 -12.99 -11.47 1.29
C ARG A 64 -12.08 -10.49 0.54
N TYR A 65 -12.44 -10.12 -0.70
CA TYR A 65 -11.62 -9.20 -1.49
C TYR A 65 -11.63 -7.77 -0.96
N LYS A 66 -12.71 -7.33 -0.29
CA LYS A 66 -12.73 -6.05 0.42
C LYS A 66 -11.78 -6.04 1.61
N ALA A 67 -11.80 -7.08 2.45
CA ALA A 67 -10.84 -7.21 3.55
C ALA A 67 -9.39 -7.23 3.02
N LEU A 68 -9.13 -7.98 1.94
CA LEU A 68 -7.81 -8.01 1.31
C LEU A 68 -7.40 -6.64 0.73
N LEU A 69 -8.37 -5.87 0.23
CA LEU A 69 -8.11 -4.54 -0.29
C LEU A 69 -7.66 -3.59 0.82
N GLU A 70 -8.35 -3.59 1.96
CA GLU A 70 -8.02 -2.79 3.14
C GLU A 70 -6.59 -3.09 3.61
N VAL A 71 -6.21 -4.36 3.70
CA VAL A 71 -4.83 -4.77 4.06
C VAL A 71 -3.80 -4.18 3.09
N TYR A 72 -4.02 -4.27 1.78
CA TYR A 72 -3.07 -3.68 0.82
C TYR A 72 -3.06 -2.15 0.83
N GLU A 73 -4.17 -1.50 1.20
CA GLU A 73 -4.21 -0.05 1.41
C GLU A 73 -3.36 0.35 2.61
N ASP A 74 -3.48 -0.36 3.73
CA ASP A 74 -2.67 -0.15 4.92
C ASP A 74 -1.17 -0.40 4.66
N LEU A 75 -0.84 -1.46 3.91
CA LEU A 75 0.55 -1.77 3.53
C LEU A 75 1.16 -0.68 2.65
N VAL A 76 0.40 -0.13 1.70
CA VAL A 76 0.87 0.98 0.86
C VAL A 76 1.10 2.22 1.73
N LEU A 77 0.19 2.55 2.65
CA LEU A 77 0.34 3.69 3.55
C LEU A 77 1.54 3.55 4.49
N TYR A 78 1.76 2.34 5.02
CA TYR A 78 2.93 2.01 5.83
C TYR A 78 4.22 2.26 5.05
N LEU A 79 4.32 1.74 3.81
CA LEU A 79 5.52 1.89 2.98
C LEU A 79 5.74 3.34 2.52
N GLU A 80 4.69 4.10 2.22
CA GLU A 80 4.81 5.55 1.96
C GLU A 80 5.36 6.29 3.18
N SER A 81 4.84 5.98 4.38
CA SER A 81 5.30 6.60 5.63
C SER A 81 6.78 6.30 5.88
N LEU A 82 7.22 5.07 5.58
CA LEU A 82 8.62 4.68 5.69
C LEU A 82 9.52 5.42 4.68
N LYS A 83 9.06 5.60 3.43
CA LYS A 83 9.75 6.43 2.43
C LYS A 83 9.89 7.86 2.92
N LYS A 84 8.81 8.47 3.43
CA LYS A 84 8.84 9.85 3.95
C LYS A 84 9.87 10.00 5.07
N LEU A 85 9.89 9.06 6.01
CA LEU A 85 10.91 9.04 7.08
C LEU A 85 12.33 8.96 6.49
N ALA A 86 12.55 8.07 5.52
CA ALA A 86 13.85 7.89 4.88
C ALA A 86 14.32 9.15 4.12
N LEU A 87 13.41 9.85 3.45
CA LEU A 87 13.69 11.11 2.76
C LEU A 87 13.99 12.24 3.75
N ASN A 88 13.18 12.38 4.80
CA ASN A 88 13.39 13.38 5.86
C ASN A 88 14.77 13.23 6.52
N LEU A 89 15.22 12.00 6.77
CA LEU A 89 16.57 11.72 7.30
C LEU A 89 17.70 12.14 6.34
N ARG A 90 17.42 12.29 5.05
CA ARG A 90 18.34 12.77 4.02
C ARG A 90 18.19 14.27 3.75
N GLY A 91 17.36 14.96 4.52
CA GLY A 91 17.06 16.39 4.31
C GLY A 91 16.17 16.66 3.10
N VAL A 92 15.53 15.64 2.53
CA VAL A 92 14.53 15.79 1.47
C VAL A 92 13.16 15.83 2.13
N PHE A 93 12.57 17.03 2.17
CA PHE A 93 11.23 17.23 2.71
C PHE A 93 10.23 17.26 1.56
N GLU A 94 9.13 16.51 1.68
CA GLU A 94 8.00 16.68 0.77
C GLU A 94 7.45 18.08 0.97
N VAL A 95 7.59 18.94 -0.04
CA VAL A 95 6.76 20.14 -0.16
C VAL A 95 5.37 19.60 -0.45
N ASN A 96 4.42 19.81 0.47
CA ASN A 96 3.01 19.54 0.20
C ASN A 96 2.51 20.58 -0.82
N GLU A 97 2.99 20.49 -2.06
CA GLU A 97 2.24 21.00 -3.19
C GLU A 97 1.08 20.01 -3.36
N SER A 98 0.02 20.24 -2.59
CA SER A 98 -1.29 19.89 -3.10
C SER A 98 -1.36 20.61 -4.44
N PRO A 99 -1.49 19.91 -5.59
CA PRO A 99 -1.91 20.63 -6.78
C PRO A 99 -3.30 21.16 -6.42
N GLU A 100 -3.36 22.43 -6.05
CA GLU A 100 -4.56 23.23 -6.24
C GLU A 100 -4.81 23.11 -7.75
N PHE A 101 -5.67 22.18 -8.12
CA PHE A 101 -6.35 22.27 -9.40
C PHE A 101 -7.17 23.54 -9.28
N ASP A 102 -6.57 24.65 -9.69
CA ASP A 102 -7.24 25.91 -9.87
C ASP A 102 -8.27 25.64 -10.98
N ASP A 103 -9.52 25.40 -10.59
CA ASP A 103 -10.65 25.13 -11.48
C ASP A 103 -11.01 26.38 -12.32
N GLU A 104 -10.14 27.40 -12.37
CA GLU A 104 -10.35 28.70 -13.02
C GLU A 104 -9.87 28.80 -14.48
N ASP A 105 -9.28 27.76 -15.08
CA ASP A 105 -8.77 27.82 -16.47
C ASP A 105 -9.41 26.81 -17.45
N ILE A 106 -10.68 26.43 -17.23
CA ILE A 106 -11.46 25.72 -18.26
C ILE A 106 -12.36 26.71 -19.01
N ASP A 107 -11.74 27.58 -19.79
CA ASP A 107 -12.42 28.30 -20.86
C ASP A 107 -12.69 27.31 -22.02
N PHE A 108 -13.84 26.65 -21.97
CA PHE A 108 -14.41 25.99 -23.14
C PHE A 108 -14.93 27.06 -24.12
N ASP A 109 -14.08 27.51 -25.03
CA ASP A 109 -14.55 28.18 -26.24
C ASP A 109 -15.24 27.16 -27.16
N PHE A 110 -16.49 27.50 -27.51
CA PHE A 110 -17.46 26.73 -28.29
C PHE A 110 -17.05 26.44 -29.74
#